data_AF-A0A9D2ILF8-F1
#
_entry.id   AF-A0A9D2ILF8-F1
#
_cell.length_a   1.000
_cell.length_b   1.000
_cell.length_c   1.000
_cell.angle_alpha   90.00
_cell.angle_beta   90.00
_cell.angle_gamma   90.00
#
_symmetry.space_group_name_H-M   'P 1'
#
loop_
_entity.id
_entity.type
_entity.pdbx_description
1 polymer ?
#
loop_
_entity_poly.entity_id
_entity_poly.type
_entity_poly.pdbx_seq_one_letter_code
_entity_poly.pdbx_strand_id
1 'polypeptide(L)'
;MAATRYTYLDRIESPADLRKLTLPELEVLAGELRDFMVSELSTNPGHLGSSLGAVELAMALHYVYDTPEDKIIWDVGHQAYAHKILTGRREAFHTNRKLNGISGFPRMSESPYDAFGAGHASVSISAALGIAQANKLQGIHRNVVAVIGD
;
A
#
# COMPACT_ATOMS: atom_id res chain seq x y z
N MET A 1 11.62 16.97 -21.94
CA MET A 1 10.76 16.43 -20.86
C MET A 1 10.38 15.02 -21.28
N ALA A 2 10.66 14.01 -20.47
CA ALA A 2 10.23 12.64 -20.78
C ALA A 2 8.69 12.61 -20.79
N ALA A 3 8.10 11.95 -21.79
CA ALA A 3 6.65 11.77 -21.84
C ALA A 3 6.23 10.93 -20.63
N THR A 4 5.28 11.42 -19.84
CA THR A 4 4.66 10.67 -18.74
C THR A 4 3.88 9.50 -19.32
N ARG A 5 4.15 8.28 -18.84
CA ARG A 5 3.46 7.04 -19.28
C ARG A 5 2.04 6.99 -18.73
N TYR A 6 1.84 7.56 -17.55
CA TYR A 6 0.57 7.58 -16.83
C TYR A 6 0.16 9.02 -16.51
N THR A 7 -1.14 9.29 -16.57
CA THR A 7 -1.72 10.62 -16.33
C THR A 7 -1.62 11.02 -14.86
N TYR A 8 -1.95 10.09 -13.94
CA TYR A 8 -1.98 10.35 -12.51
C TYR A 8 -0.87 9.63 -11.76
N LEU A 9 -0.64 8.34 -12.05
CA LEU A 9 0.29 7.51 -11.28
C LEU A 9 1.71 8.07 -11.22
N ASP A 10 2.20 8.67 -12.32
CA ASP A 10 3.54 9.28 -12.39
C ASP A 10 3.70 10.50 -11.46
N ARG A 11 2.61 10.99 -10.86
CA ARG A 11 2.57 12.16 -9.97
C ARG A 11 2.20 11.81 -8.53
N ILE A 12 1.91 10.53 -8.25
CA ILE A 12 1.59 10.07 -6.89
C ILE A 12 2.87 9.61 -6.20
N GLU A 13 3.40 10.45 -5.32
CA GLU A 13 4.56 10.14 -4.49
C GLU A 13 4.16 9.83 -3.04
N SER A 14 2.94 10.20 -2.64
CA SER A 14 2.40 9.94 -1.31
C SER A 14 0.87 9.83 -1.29
N PRO A 15 0.27 9.30 -0.20
CA PRO A 15 -1.18 9.35 0.00
C PRO A 15 -1.76 10.77 -0.01
N ALA A 16 -0.96 11.80 0.28
CA ALA A 16 -1.41 13.19 0.22
C ALA A 16 -1.69 13.65 -1.22
N ASP A 17 -0.98 13.08 -2.22
CA ASP A 17 -1.24 13.35 -3.64
C ASP A 17 -2.49 12.63 -4.12
N LEU A 18 -2.69 11.39 -3.65
CA LEU A 18 -3.89 10.61 -3.93
C LEU A 18 -5.16 11.35 -3.48
N ARG A 19 -5.13 11.99 -2.31
CA ARG A 19 -6.26 12.75 -1.75
C ARG A 19 -6.62 14.04 -2.49
N LYS A 20 -5.78 14.48 -3.45
CA LYS A 20 -6.07 15.65 -4.30
C LYS A 20 -6.94 15.29 -5.51
N LEU A 21 -7.05 14.00 -5.84
CA LEU A 21 -7.81 13.52 -6.97
C LEU A 21 -9.30 13.46 -6.65
N THR A 22 -10.13 13.73 -7.65
CA THR A 22 -11.57 13.50 -7.64
C THR A 22 -11.90 12.02 -7.83
N LEU A 23 -13.13 11.60 -7.52
CA LEU A 23 -13.57 10.21 -7.70
C LEU A 23 -13.39 9.69 -9.14
N PRO A 24 -13.75 10.44 -10.21
CA PRO A 24 -13.49 9.98 -11.59
C PRO A 24 -11.99 9.85 -11.91
N GLU A 25 -11.13 10.71 -11.33
CA GLU A 25 -9.68 10.62 -11.53
C GLU A 25 -9.09 9.40 -10.80
N LEU A 26 -9.67 9.03 -9.66
CA LEU A 26 -9.33 7.79 -8.96
C LEU A 26 -9.67 6.54 -9.78
N GLU A 27 -10.77 6.52 -10.53
CA GLU A 27 -11.09 5.40 -11.44
C GLU A 27 -10.00 5.23 -12.51
N VAL A 28 -9.52 6.34 -13.08
CA VAL A 28 -8.41 6.32 -14.05
C VAL A 28 -7.13 5.81 -13.39
N LEU A 29 -6.77 6.34 -12.21
CA LEU A 29 -5.59 5.90 -11.46
C LEU A 29 -5.63 4.40 -11.13
N ALA A 30 -6.80 3.84 -10.83
CA ALA A 30 -6.95 2.42 -10.58
C ALA A 30 -6.63 1.56 -11.81
N GLY A 31 -6.95 2.03 -13.01
CA GLY A 31 -6.52 1.42 -14.27
C GLY A 31 -5.00 1.51 -14.45
N GLU A 32 -4.43 2.69 -14.24
CA GLU A 32 -2.98 2.92 -14.36
C GLU A 32 -2.16 2.05 -13.40
N LEU A 33 -2.63 1.86 -12.15
CA LEU A 33 -2.00 0.98 -11.17
C LEU A 33 -2.00 -0.49 -11.62
N ARG A 34 -3.11 -0.98 -12.17
CA ARG A 34 -3.19 -2.35 -12.69
C ARG A 34 -2.20 -2.54 -13.84
N ASP A 35 -2.20 -1.62 -14.79
CA ASP A 35 -1.32 -1.67 -15.95
C ASP A 35 0.16 -1.62 -15.53
N PHE A 36 0.50 -0.75 -14.57
CA PHE A 36 1.85 -0.67 -14.01
C PHE A 36 2.26 -1.98 -13.35
N MET A 37 1.42 -2.54 -12.47
CA MET A 37 1.73 -3.80 -11.79
C MET A 37 1.86 -4.96 -12.76
N VAL A 38 1.00 -5.08 -13.77
CA VAL A 38 1.10 -6.12 -14.80
C VAL A 38 2.41 -5.97 -15.59
N SER A 39 2.76 -4.74 -15.98
CA SER A 39 4.00 -4.44 -16.69
C SER A 39 5.22 -4.86 -15.87
N GLU A 40 5.32 -4.42 -14.61
CA GLU A 40 6.46 -4.72 -13.73
C GLU A 40 6.55 -6.22 -13.41
N LEU A 41 5.42 -6.85 -13.07
CA LEU A 41 5.39 -8.26 -12.66
C LEU A 41 5.56 -9.24 -13.83
N SER A 42 5.39 -8.78 -15.07
CA SER A 42 5.70 -9.59 -16.26
C SER A 42 7.20 -9.90 -16.40
N THR A 43 8.05 -9.04 -15.86
CA THR A 43 9.53 -9.19 -15.91
C THR A 43 10.16 -9.42 -14.54
N ASN A 44 9.43 -9.15 -13.46
CA ASN A 44 9.86 -9.38 -12.08
C ASN A 44 8.76 -10.12 -11.28
N PRO A 45 8.75 -11.47 -11.27
CA PRO A 45 7.65 -12.26 -10.72
C PRO A 45 7.33 -11.96 -9.25
N GLY A 46 6.04 -11.93 -8.92
CA GLY A 46 5.54 -11.68 -7.57
C GLY A 46 4.04 -11.96 -7.44
N HIS A 47 3.44 -11.52 -6.35
CA HIS A 47 2.02 -11.76 -6.04
C HIS A 47 1.08 -10.87 -6.87
N LEU A 48 0.76 -11.29 -8.11
CA LEU A 48 -0.08 -10.52 -9.03
C LEU A 48 -1.57 -10.57 -8.67
N GLY A 49 -2.17 -11.76 -8.64
CA GLY A 49 -3.63 -11.93 -8.51
C GLY A 49 -4.19 -11.29 -7.24
N SER A 50 -3.56 -11.55 -6.10
CA SER A 50 -3.91 -10.95 -4.80
C SER A 50 -3.81 -9.42 -4.81
N SER A 51 -2.77 -8.87 -5.45
CA SER A 51 -2.55 -7.42 -5.49
C SER A 51 -3.50 -6.70 -6.45
N LEU A 52 -3.84 -7.31 -7.59
CA LEU A 52 -4.83 -6.76 -8.52
C LEU A 52 -6.22 -6.69 -7.86
N GLY A 53 -6.58 -7.67 -7.03
CA GLY A 53 -7.85 -7.69 -6.31
C GLY A 53 -7.96 -6.63 -5.19
N ALA A 54 -6.85 -6.02 -4.78
CA ALA A 54 -6.80 -5.09 -3.66
C ALA A 54 -6.52 -3.62 -4.07
N VAL A 55 -6.51 -3.30 -5.37
CA VAL A 55 -6.17 -1.95 -5.89
C VAL A 55 -7.09 -0.89 -5.33
N GLU A 56 -8.40 -1.01 -5.57
CA GLU A 56 -9.39 -0.04 -5.10
C GLU A 56 -9.41 0.05 -3.58
N LEU A 57 -9.25 -1.08 -2.89
CA LEU A 57 -9.22 -1.10 -1.44
C LEU A 57 -8.01 -0.32 -0.90
N ALA A 58 -6.81 -0.56 -1.43
CA ALA A 58 -5.61 0.18 -1.04
C ALA A 58 -5.76 1.68 -1.31
N MET A 59 -6.31 2.05 -2.46
CA MET A 59 -6.58 3.45 -2.81
C MET A 59 -7.58 4.07 -1.85
N ALA A 60 -8.74 3.45 -1.63
CA ALA A 60 -9.78 3.97 -0.75
C ALA A 60 -9.27 4.15 0.69
N LEU A 61 -8.48 3.20 1.19
CA LEU A 61 -7.89 3.31 2.52
C LEU A 61 -6.93 4.50 2.62
N HIS A 62 -6.02 4.69 1.65
CA HIS A 62 -5.10 5.84 1.66
C HIS A 62 -5.77 7.18 1.34
N TYR A 63 -6.92 7.14 0.66
CA TYR A 63 -7.74 8.31 0.38
C TYR A 63 -8.50 8.79 1.63
N VAL A 64 -9.04 7.86 2.43
CA VAL A 64 -9.87 8.18 3.61
C VAL A 64 -9.04 8.35 4.88
N TYR A 65 -8.03 7.51 5.10
CA TYR A 65 -7.21 7.54 6.32
C TYR A 65 -5.95 8.38 6.16
N ASP A 66 -5.57 9.08 7.23
CA ASP A 66 -4.39 9.94 7.22
C ASP A 66 -3.11 9.16 7.56
N THR A 67 -2.70 8.28 6.65
CA THR A 67 -1.46 7.51 6.82
C THR A 67 -0.21 8.40 6.61
N PRO A 68 0.87 8.21 7.37
CA PRO A 68 1.14 7.07 8.26
C PRO A 68 0.66 7.27 9.71
N GLU A 69 -0.03 8.36 10.04
CA GLU A 69 -0.53 8.61 11.40
C GLU A 69 -1.62 7.60 11.78
N ASP A 70 -2.61 7.44 10.91
CA ASP A 70 -3.49 6.28 10.91
C ASP A 70 -2.72 5.04 10.45
N LYS A 71 -3.01 3.90 11.08
CA LYS A 71 -2.30 2.65 10.84
C LYS A 71 -3.12 1.71 9.98
N ILE A 72 -2.55 1.27 8.87
CA ILE A 72 -3.10 0.20 8.03
C ILE A 72 -2.19 -1.02 8.14
N ILE A 73 -2.76 -2.14 8.56
CA ILE A 73 -2.05 -3.41 8.71
C ILE A 73 -2.60 -4.39 7.68
N TRP A 74 -1.75 -4.89 6.80
CA TRP A 74 -2.10 -5.89 5.80
C TRP A 74 -1.70 -7.29 6.30
N ASP A 75 -2.68 -8.16 6.51
CA ASP A 75 -2.43 -9.57 6.87
C ASP A 75 -1.75 -10.32 5.73
N VAL A 76 -0.75 -11.15 6.03
CA VAL A 76 0.21 -11.75 5.08
C VAL A 76 1.02 -10.70 4.30
N GLY A 77 0.36 -9.75 3.64
CA GLY A 77 0.97 -8.63 2.93
C GLY A 77 1.16 -8.84 1.43
N HIS A 78 0.86 -10.04 0.91
CA HIS A 78 1.01 -10.40 -0.50
C HIS A 78 0.07 -9.64 -1.46
N GLN A 79 -0.93 -8.94 -0.93
CA GLN A 79 -1.90 -8.11 -1.64
C GLN A 79 -1.55 -6.61 -1.60
N ALA A 80 -0.46 -6.23 -0.92
CA ALA A 80 -0.15 -4.83 -0.58
C ALA A 80 0.75 -4.12 -1.62
N TYR A 81 0.78 -4.56 -2.89
CA TYR A 81 1.63 -3.89 -3.89
C TYR A 81 1.13 -2.49 -4.25
N ALA A 82 -0.18 -2.30 -4.45
CA ALA A 82 -0.76 -0.97 -4.63
C ALA A 82 -0.46 -0.05 -3.43
N HIS A 83 -0.56 -0.59 -2.21
CA HIS A 83 -0.13 0.11 -1.00
C HIS A 83 1.33 0.56 -1.08
N LYS A 84 2.28 -0.30 -1.46
CA LYS A 84 3.69 0.08 -1.62
C LYS A 84 3.87 1.18 -2.66
N ILE A 85 3.26 1.01 -3.83
CA ILE A 85 3.37 1.95 -4.95
C ILE A 85 2.87 3.34 -4.55
N LEU A 86 1.69 3.43 -3.93
CA LEU A 86 1.04 4.68 -3.49
C LEU A 86 1.72 5.36 -2.28
N THR A 87 2.70 4.69 -1.66
CA THR A 87 3.39 5.17 -0.46
C THR A 87 4.89 5.40 -0.73
N GLY A 88 5.18 5.99 -1.90
CA GLY A 88 6.51 6.48 -2.27
C GLY A 88 7.48 5.42 -2.77
N ARG A 89 7.01 4.21 -3.11
CA ARG A 89 7.87 3.10 -3.58
C ARG A 89 7.61 2.68 -5.02
N ARG A 90 6.90 3.49 -5.81
CA ARG A 90 6.66 3.24 -7.25
C ARG A 90 7.97 3.01 -8.01
N GLU A 91 8.91 3.93 -7.90
CA GLU A 91 10.21 3.84 -8.60
C GLU A 91 11.04 2.63 -8.15
N ALA A 92 11.02 2.29 -6.86
CA ALA A 92 11.74 1.14 -6.33
C ALA A 92 11.07 -0.21 -6.65
N PHE A 93 9.84 -0.22 -7.18
CA PHE A 93 9.03 -1.43 -7.32
C PHE A 93 9.63 -2.47 -8.29
N HIS A 94 10.41 -2.03 -9.28
CA HIS A 94 11.16 -2.92 -10.18
C HIS A 94 12.19 -3.80 -9.44
N THR A 95 12.54 -3.46 -8.19
CA THR A 95 13.43 -4.24 -7.30
C THR A 95 12.69 -5.19 -6.36
N ASN A 96 11.35 -5.18 -6.38
CA ASN A 96 10.53 -5.98 -5.48
C ASN A 96 10.96 -7.46 -5.47
N ARG A 97 11.17 -8.02 -4.28
CA ARG A 97 11.64 -9.40 -4.02
C ARG A 97 13.05 -9.73 -4.52
N LYS A 98 13.81 -8.77 -5.06
CA LYS A 98 15.21 -8.98 -5.42
C LYS A 98 16.10 -8.81 -4.20
N LEU A 99 17.29 -9.41 -4.24
CA LEU A 99 18.33 -9.18 -3.24
C LEU A 99 18.63 -7.67 -3.16
N ASN A 100 18.64 -7.13 -1.94
CA ASN A 100 18.81 -5.70 -1.65
C ASN A 100 17.72 -4.77 -2.22
N GLY A 101 16.63 -5.32 -2.75
CA GLY A 101 15.45 -4.58 -3.18
C GLY A 101 14.39 -4.48 -2.08
N ILE A 102 13.22 -3.93 -2.46
CA ILE A 102 12.09 -3.86 -1.53
C ILE A 102 11.46 -5.25 -1.29
N SER A 103 10.93 -5.44 -0.10
CA SER A 103 10.25 -6.67 0.32
C SER A 103 8.96 -6.90 -0.47
N GLY A 104 8.64 -8.17 -0.75
CA GLY A 104 7.36 -8.59 -1.32
C GLY A 104 6.17 -8.49 -0.36
N PHE A 105 6.41 -8.07 0.88
CA PHE A 105 5.42 -7.87 1.94
C PHE A 105 5.72 -6.55 2.67
N PRO A 106 4.74 -5.92 3.34
CA PRO A 106 5.00 -4.80 4.24
C PRO A 106 6.07 -5.14 5.30
N ARG A 107 7.00 -4.22 5.48
CA ARG A 107 8.13 -4.33 6.41
C ARG A 107 8.35 -2.98 7.10
N MET A 108 8.17 -2.93 8.41
CA MET A 108 8.25 -1.68 9.21
C MET A 108 9.55 -0.90 9.00
N SER A 109 10.68 -1.59 8.83
CA SER A 109 11.98 -0.93 8.59
C SER A 109 12.16 -0.38 7.17
N GLU A 110 11.26 -0.72 6.24
CA GLU A 110 11.30 -0.28 4.84
C GLU A 110 10.51 1.01 4.63
N SER A 111 9.40 1.19 5.34
CA SER A 111 8.51 2.34 5.15
C SER A 111 7.70 2.67 6.40
N PRO A 112 7.48 3.96 6.74
CA PRO A 112 6.58 4.36 7.83
C PRO A 112 5.12 3.97 7.58
N TYR A 113 4.75 3.66 6.34
CA TYR A 113 3.40 3.22 5.96
C TYR A 113 3.16 1.73 6.22
N ASP A 114 4.21 0.95 6.44
CA ASP A 114 4.12 -0.48 6.75
C ASP A 114 3.94 -0.65 8.26
N ALA A 115 2.71 -0.49 8.76
CA ALA A 115 2.44 -0.35 10.19
C ALA A 115 2.79 -1.56 11.07
N PHE A 116 2.86 -2.76 10.48
CA PHE A 116 3.27 -3.98 11.16
C PHE A 116 3.97 -4.95 10.19
N GLY A 117 4.85 -5.80 10.71
CA GLY A 117 5.54 -6.80 9.92
C GLY A 117 4.59 -7.89 9.41
N ALA A 118 4.74 -8.28 8.15
CA ALA A 118 3.87 -9.27 7.51
C ALA A 118 4.66 -10.51 7.03
N GLY A 119 3.94 -11.54 6.59
CA GLY A 119 4.50 -12.78 6.03
C GLY A 119 3.71 -14.02 6.46
N HIS A 120 3.63 -14.27 7.77
CA HIS A 120 2.70 -15.27 8.31
C HIS A 120 1.28 -14.71 8.35
N ALA A 121 0.30 -15.58 8.12
CA ALA A 121 -1.12 -15.21 8.14
C ALA A 121 -1.66 -15.05 9.58
N SER A 122 -2.79 -14.35 9.68
CA SER A 122 -3.64 -14.22 10.87
C SER A 122 -3.02 -13.44 12.04
N VAL A 123 -2.09 -12.54 11.74
CA VAL A 123 -1.40 -11.70 12.76
C VAL A 123 -1.96 -10.27 12.85
N SER A 124 -2.66 -9.81 11.80
CA SER A 124 -3.09 -8.42 11.64
C SER A 124 -4.06 -7.94 12.72
N ILE A 125 -5.07 -8.74 13.07
CA ILE A 125 -6.10 -8.35 14.05
C ILE A 125 -5.48 -8.20 15.44
N SER A 126 -4.61 -9.14 15.85
CA SER A 126 -3.90 -9.06 17.13
C SER A 126 -2.97 -7.84 17.19
N ALA A 127 -2.25 -7.56 16.09
CA ALA A 127 -1.42 -6.36 15.98
C ALA A 127 -2.27 -5.07 16.05
N ALA A 128 -3.38 -5.01 15.31
CA ALA A 128 -4.29 -3.87 15.30
C ALA A 128 -4.84 -3.58 16.70
N LEU A 129 -5.27 -4.62 17.42
CA LEU A 129 -5.74 -4.50 18.80
C LEU A 129 -4.66 -3.92 19.72
N GLY A 130 -3.42 -4.41 19.61
CA GLY A 130 -2.29 -3.91 20.40
C GLY A 130 -2.02 -2.42 20.16
N ILE A 131 -1.99 -2.00 18.90
CA ILE A 131 -1.79 -0.59 18.52
C ILE A 131 -2.96 0.28 19.00
N ALA A 132 -4.20 -0.17 18.80
CA ALA A 132 -5.38 0.57 19.24
C ALA A 132 -5.40 0.76 20.76
N GLN A 133 -5.02 -0.27 21.51
CA GLN A 133 -4.92 -0.19 22.97
C GLN A 133 -3.78 0.74 23.41
N ALA A 134 -2.63 0.72 22.73
CA ALA A 134 -1.54 1.66 23.00
C ALA A 134 -1.96 3.11 22.75
N ASN A 135 -2.63 3.39 21.62
CA ASN A 135 -3.17 4.71 21.30
C ASN A 135 -4.11 5.20 22.40
N LYS A 136 -5.05 4.35 22.85
CA LYS A 136 -5.98 4.67 23.94
C LYS A 136 -5.25 5.04 25.24
N LEU A 137 -4.21 4.29 25.62
CA LEU A 137 -3.44 4.56 26.85
C LEU A 137 -2.63 5.86 26.77
N GLN A 138 -2.26 6.28 25.57
CA GLN A 138 -1.50 7.52 25.32
C GLN A 138 -2.39 8.74 25.05
N GLY A 139 -3.72 8.58 25.02
CA GLY A 139 -4.65 9.65 24.64
C GLY A 139 -4.54 10.04 23.15
N ILE A 140 -4.01 9.14 22.31
CA ILE A 140 -3.86 9.35 20.88
C ILE A 140 -5.15 8.90 20.18
N HIS A 141 -5.77 9.80 19.43
CA HIS A 141 -6.98 9.53 18.66
C HIS A 141 -6.64 9.30 17.18
N ARG A 142 -6.12 8.11 16.87
CA ARG A 142 -5.79 7.66 15.50
C ARG A 142 -6.48 6.35 15.17
N ASN A 143 -6.81 6.19 13.90
CA ASN A 143 -7.45 4.98 13.40
C ASN A 143 -6.44 3.84 13.25
N VAL A 144 -6.91 2.62 13.47
CA VAL A 144 -6.14 1.39 13.24
C VAL A 144 -7.01 0.43 12.46
N VAL A 145 -6.58 0.08 11.24
CA VAL A 145 -7.34 -0.72 10.28
C VAL A 145 -6.54 -1.99 9.97
N ALA A 146 -7.17 -3.15 10.14
CA ALA A 146 -6.64 -4.43 9.69
C ALA A 146 -7.32 -4.84 8.38
N VAL A 147 -6.53 -5.21 7.38
CA VAL A 147 -6.99 -5.80 6.12
C VAL A 147 -6.60 -7.27 6.13
N ILE A 148 -7.59 -8.16 6.19
CA ILE A 148 -7.43 -9.60 6.28
C ILE A 148 -8.22 -10.28 5.15
N GLY A 149 -7.67 -11.36 4.58
CA GLY A 149 -8.39 -12.22 3.65
C GLY A 149 -9.46 -13.08 4.37
N ASP A 150 -10.31 -13.73 3.58
CA ASP A 150 -11.25 -14.76 4.05
C ASP A 150 -10.55 -16.01 4.60
#